data_AF-A0A941PEZ8-F1
#
_entry.id   AF-A0A941PEZ8-F1
#
_cell.length_a   1.000
_cell.length_b   1.000
_cell.length_c   1.000
_cell.angle_alpha   90.00
_cell.angle_beta   90.00
_cell.angle_gamma   90.00
#
_symmetry.space_group_name_H-M   'P 1'
#
loop_
_entity.id
_entity.type
_entity.pdbx_description
1 polymer ?
#
loop_
_entity_poly.entity_id
_entity_poly.type
_entity_poly.pdbx_seq_one_letter_code
_entity_poly.pdbx_strand_id
1 'polypeptide(L)'
;MNNSYQLKLKGHYFQELFRSSGLVKLDQDFLNYLKTQRPDLHTHLLFYRQNPKYANEEQISQLLIEVAQMIEAFISQLFGIEQASLNLQMQTLSHNPIFAFKAYYVMRLARRQSLKNIQMSFNELNQIFKEELSSNGLDNHDLELAISQLGQFYLQAPEKHQIKIEQLVQWCYLAMNSSEGRDFVKNWQMFKLPKPLNFKNLVPFRIVPEDPYGRYQGADLVPREGFDLTDSRMNQRQAMDEVAYCVYCHKNQGDFCSRGFPVKKNDLKQGLKINPAGDTLTGCPLEERISEMHVLKRDGFGIGALAMVMRDNPMCPVTGHRICNDCMKACIYQKQDPVNIPQTETRILTDVLDLPWGVEIYDLLTRWNPLRPEQWLIKPYNGLKVLVMGMGPSGFSLAHHLLMEGFSVVGMDGLKIEPLANLDLQQPVYSYQQLKENLSDRLITGFGGVAEYGITVRWDKNFLKLIYLSLLRRPYFQIFGCVRFGGTLEVEDAWALGFDHLALAVGAGLPKELNIPNSLAPGMRQANDFLMSLQLTGAGKATSLANLQVRWS
;
A
#
# COMPACT_ATOMS: atom_id res chain seq x y z
N MET A 1 12.32 17.95 20.84
CA MET A 1 11.23 17.67 21.81
C MET A 1 11.63 16.43 22.60
N ASN A 2 11.52 16.44 23.93
CA ASN A 2 11.93 15.28 24.74
C ASN A 2 10.93 14.14 24.55
N ASN A 3 11.33 13.06 23.86
CA ASN A 3 10.54 11.84 23.78
C ASN A 3 10.48 11.19 25.18
N SER A 4 9.35 11.35 25.88
CA SER A 4 9.06 10.68 27.16
C SER A 4 8.64 9.20 27.00
N TYR A 5 8.63 8.70 25.78
CA TYR A 5 8.24 7.33 25.45
C TYR A 5 9.45 6.40 25.45
N GLN A 6 9.54 5.53 26.45
CA GLN A 6 10.49 4.42 26.49
C GLN A 6 9.81 3.16 25.95
N LEU A 7 10.35 2.56 24.89
CA LEU A 7 9.87 1.26 24.40
C LEU A 7 10.16 0.18 25.45
N LYS A 8 9.11 -0.54 25.87
CA LYS A 8 9.19 -1.67 26.81
C LYS A 8 8.64 -2.91 26.09
N LEU A 9 9.54 -3.78 25.62
CA LEU A 9 9.15 -5.01 24.96
C LEU A 9 8.93 -6.11 26.00
N LYS A 10 7.85 -6.89 25.85
CA LYS A 10 7.50 -7.97 26.78
C LYS A 10 8.53 -9.11 26.72
N GLY A 11 9.44 -9.15 27.69
CA GLY A 11 10.48 -10.18 27.80
C GLY A 11 11.68 -9.97 26.87
N HIS A 12 11.76 -8.85 26.15
CA HIS A 12 12.81 -8.56 25.18
C HIS A 12 13.41 -7.16 25.34
N TYR A 13 14.60 -6.95 24.77
CA TYR A 13 15.24 -5.64 24.62
C TYR A 13 15.23 -5.19 23.16
N PHE A 14 15.16 -3.88 22.90
CA PHE A 14 15.13 -3.37 21.53
C PHE A 14 16.37 -3.80 20.71
N GLN A 15 17.55 -3.73 21.33
CA GLN A 15 18.82 -4.03 20.67
C GLN A 15 19.04 -5.51 20.33
N GLU A 16 18.43 -6.47 21.05
CA GLU A 16 18.58 -7.89 20.71
C GLU A 16 17.77 -8.29 19.46
N LEU A 17 16.69 -7.57 19.13
CA LEU A 17 15.89 -7.83 17.93
C LEU A 17 16.68 -7.56 16.62
N PHE A 18 17.80 -6.84 16.66
CA PHE A 18 18.68 -6.63 15.50
C PHE A 18 19.69 -7.77 15.28
N ARG A 19 19.66 -8.82 16.12
CA ARG A 19 20.56 -9.97 16.06
C ARG A 19 19.77 -11.27 15.86
N SER A 20 20.36 -12.21 15.11
CA SER A 20 19.74 -13.52 14.86
C SER A 20 19.37 -14.25 16.16
N SER A 21 20.23 -14.22 17.19
CA SER A 21 19.95 -14.86 18.49
C SER A 21 18.72 -14.29 19.22
N GLY A 22 18.51 -12.97 19.19
CA GLY A 22 17.33 -12.34 19.80
C GLY A 22 16.05 -12.67 19.04
N LEU A 23 16.12 -12.75 17.71
CA LEU A 23 14.97 -13.13 16.88
C LEU A 23 14.65 -14.62 16.93
N VAL A 24 15.64 -15.50 17.13
CA VAL A 24 15.40 -16.93 17.42
C VAL A 24 14.66 -17.09 18.76
N LYS A 25 15.05 -16.33 19.79
CA LYS A 25 14.33 -16.28 21.08
C LYS A 25 12.90 -15.76 20.88
N LEU A 26 12.70 -14.69 20.10
CA LEU A 26 11.37 -14.15 19.80
C LEU A 26 10.48 -15.15 19.05
N ASP A 27 11.02 -15.85 18.05
CA ASP A 27 10.29 -16.88 17.31
C ASP A 27 9.90 -18.05 18.21
N GLN A 28 10.78 -18.45 19.15
CA GLN A 28 10.47 -19.47 20.15
C GLN A 28 9.37 -19.02 21.12
N ASP A 29 9.37 -17.75 21.55
CA ASP A 29 8.31 -17.18 22.38
C ASP A 29 6.97 -17.11 21.63
N PHE A 30 6.98 -16.76 20.34
CA PHE A 30 5.80 -16.82 19.48
C PHE A 30 5.29 -18.25 19.30
N LEU A 31 6.17 -19.22 19.08
CA LEU A 31 5.79 -20.63 18.98
C LEU A 31 5.22 -21.16 20.30
N ASN A 32 5.77 -20.76 21.45
CA ASN A 32 5.23 -21.11 22.76
C ASN A 32 3.85 -20.47 23.01
N TYR A 33 3.68 -19.21 22.63
CA TYR A 33 2.38 -18.52 22.64
C TYR A 33 1.36 -19.23 21.74
N LEU A 34 1.73 -19.52 20.49
CA LEU A 34 0.89 -20.22 19.52
C LEU A 34 0.52 -21.63 20.01
N LYS A 35 1.48 -22.39 20.56
CA LYS A 35 1.24 -23.71 21.17
C LYS A 35 0.26 -23.67 22.35
N THR A 36 0.22 -22.55 23.08
CA THR A 36 -0.65 -22.37 24.25
C THR A 36 -2.08 -21.97 23.83
N GLN A 37 -2.22 -21.10 22.82
CA GLN A 37 -3.51 -20.55 22.38
C GLN A 37 -4.17 -21.41 21.29
N ARG A 38 -3.38 -21.96 20.36
CA ARG A 38 -3.80 -22.72 19.17
C ARG A 38 -2.78 -23.85 18.87
N PRO A 39 -2.79 -24.96 19.63
CA PRO A 39 -1.86 -26.08 19.46
C PRO A 39 -1.85 -26.69 18.04
N ASP A 40 -2.99 -26.59 17.36
CA ASP A 40 -3.21 -27.00 15.98
C ASP A 40 -2.43 -26.11 15.00
N LEU A 41 -2.55 -24.78 15.11
CA LEU A 41 -1.79 -23.83 14.27
C LEU A 41 -0.29 -23.94 14.51
N HIS A 42 0.15 -24.17 15.76
CA HIS A 42 1.56 -24.43 16.06
C HIS A 42 2.08 -25.63 15.27
N THR A 43 1.35 -26.75 15.28
CA THR A 43 1.72 -27.97 14.56
C THR A 43 1.75 -27.74 13.05
N HIS A 44 0.72 -27.10 12.49
CA HIS A 44 0.65 -26.79 11.06
C HIS A 44 1.71 -25.78 10.60
N LEU A 45 2.03 -24.76 11.41
CA LEU A 45 3.06 -23.77 11.08
C LEU A 45 4.46 -24.40 11.01
N LEU A 46 4.80 -25.27 11.97
CA LEU A 46 6.08 -26.01 11.93
C LEU A 46 6.15 -26.94 10.71
N PHE A 47 5.04 -27.60 10.35
CA PHE A 47 5.00 -28.46 9.18
C PHE A 47 5.10 -27.67 7.86
N TYR A 48 4.43 -26.51 7.76
CA TYR A 48 4.52 -25.58 6.64
C TYR A 48 5.96 -25.08 6.41
N ARG A 49 6.67 -24.69 7.47
CA ARG A 49 8.08 -24.26 7.37
C ARG A 49 9.03 -25.35 6.85
N GLN A 50 8.71 -26.62 7.11
CA GLN A 50 9.49 -27.77 6.60
C GLN A 50 9.06 -28.18 5.19
N ASN A 51 7.78 -28.03 4.87
CA ASN A 51 7.18 -28.53 3.63
C ASN A 51 6.22 -27.47 3.03
N PRO A 52 6.69 -26.35 2.45
CA PRO A 52 5.82 -25.23 2.04
C PRO A 52 4.68 -25.55 1.07
N LYS A 53 4.73 -26.70 0.39
CA LYS A 53 3.75 -27.20 -0.59
C LYS A 53 3.03 -28.48 -0.14
N TYR A 54 2.95 -28.72 1.17
CA TYR A 54 2.37 -29.96 1.74
C TYR A 54 0.86 -30.12 1.54
N ALA A 55 0.17 -29.00 1.33
CA ALA A 55 -1.28 -28.91 1.27
C ALA A 55 -1.70 -28.15 0.00
N ASN A 56 -3.00 -28.16 -0.30
CA ASN A 56 -3.51 -27.34 -1.38
C ASN A 56 -3.48 -25.84 -1.01
N GLU A 57 -3.56 -24.98 -2.03
CA GLU A 57 -3.45 -23.53 -1.86
C GLU A 57 -4.53 -22.92 -0.96
N GLU A 58 -5.73 -23.49 -0.91
CA GLU A 58 -6.82 -23.02 -0.03
C GLU A 58 -6.50 -23.30 1.44
N GLN A 59 -5.99 -24.50 1.74
CA GLN A 59 -5.53 -24.90 3.07
C GLN A 59 -4.35 -24.06 3.54
N ILE A 60 -3.39 -23.76 2.66
CA ILE A 60 -2.26 -22.86 2.96
C ILE A 60 -2.79 -21.44 3.23
N SER A 61 -3.69 -20.92 2.40
CA SER A 61 -4.28 -19.59 2.58
C SER A 61 -4.99 -19.46 3.93
N GLN A 62 -5.78 -20.48 4.31
CA GLN A 62 -6.47 -20.52 5.61
C GLN A 62 -5.48 -20.56 6.79
N LEU A 63 -4.44 -21.40 6.72
CA LEU A 63 -3.37 -21.43 7.73
C LEU A 63 -2.70 -20.06 7.90
N LEU A 64 -2.33 -19.41 6.78
CA LEU A 64 -1.66 -18.12 6.82
C LEU A 64 -2.56 -17.00 7.37
N ILE A 65 -3.85 -17.00 7.05
CA ILE A 65 -4.83 -16.07 7.64
C ILE A 65 -4.91 -16.27 9.16
N GLU A 66 -5.08 -17.51 9.63
CA GLU A 66 -5.20 -17.78 11.07
C GLU A 66 -3.91 -17.49 11.84
N VAL A 67 -2.74 -17.82 11.29
CA VAL A 67 -1.44 -17.45 11.90
C VAL A 67 -1.25 -15.93 11.91
N ALA A 68 -1.70 -15.19 10.89
CA ALA A 68 -1.61 -13.73 10.87
C ALA A 68 -2.43 -13.05 11.99
N GLN A 69 -3.59 -13.61 12.35
CA GLN A 69 -4.38 -13.15 13.51
C GLN A 69 -3.60 -13.35 14.82
N MET A 70 -2.92 -14.49 14.96
CA MET A 70 -2.07 -14.78 16.13
C MET A 70 -0.81 -13.89 16.18
N ILE A 71 -0.24 -13.52 15.03
CA ILE A 71 0.87 -12.55 14.93
C ILE A 71 0.43 -11.18 15.44
N GLU A 72 -0.76 -10.69 15.05
CA GLU A 72 -1.26 -9.40 15.53
C GLU A 72 -1.44 -9.37 17.05
N ALA A 73 -2.07 -10.39 17.62
CA ALA A 73 -2.25 -10.51 19.07
C ALA A 73 -0.91 -10.58 19.82
N PHE A 74 0.06 -11.33 19.28
CA PHE A 74 1.41 -11.45 19.84
C PHE A 74 2.19 -10.13 19.76
N ILE A 75 2.25 -9.48 18.59
CA ILE A 75 2.95 -8.20 18.39
C ILE A 75 2.32 -7.11 19.28
N SER A 76 0.99 -7.08 19.39
CA SER A 76 0.30 -6.13 20.26
C SER A 76 0.73 -6.25 21.71
N GLN A 77 0.84 -7.47 22.24
CA GLN A 77 1.37 -7.74 23.59
C GLN A 77 2.87 -7.52 23.72
N LEU A 78 3.63 -7.77 22.65
CA LEU A 78 5.08 -7.58 22.61
C LEU A 78 5.45 -6.11 22.78
N PHE A 79 4.74 -5.22 22.08
CA PHE A 79 4.98 -3.76 22.10
C PHE A 79 4.16 -3.00 23.17
N GLY A 80 3.20 -3.65 23.82
CA GLY A 80 2.31 -3.03 24.82
C GLY A 80 1.33 -2.04 24.20
N ILE A 81 0.75 -2.40 23.05
CA ILE A 81 -0.12 -1.54 22.23
C ILE A 81 -1.52 -2.15 22.02
N GLU A 82 -1.94 -3.10 22.85
CA GLU A 82 -3.20 -3.84 22.71
C GLU A 82 -4.41 -2.91 22.56
N GLN A 83 -4.47 -1.83 23.34
CA GLN A 83 -5.55 -0.83 23.22
C GLN A 83 -5.50 -0.05 21.90
N ALA A 84 -4.30 0.23 21.35
CA ALA A 84 -4.17 0.92 20.07
C ALA A 84 -4.56 0.01 18.89
N SER A 85 -4.19 -1.28 18.94
CA SER A 85 -4.62 -2.27 17.96
C SER A 85 -6.13 -2.49 18.02
N LEU A 86 -6.72 -2.59 19.22
CA LEU A 86 -8.16 -2.68 19.41
C LEU A 86 -8.89 -1.44 18.88
N ASN A 87 -8.34 -0.23 19.10
CA ASN A 87 -8.90 1.00 18.55
C ASN A 87 -8.87 1.00 17.01
N LEU A 88 -7.78 0.55 16.39
CA LEU A 88 -7.68 0.40 14.93
C LEU A 88 -8.66 -0.64 14.38
N GLN A 89 -8.85 -1.77 15.09
CA GLN A 89 -9.85 -2.78 14.75
C GLN A 89 -11.27 -2.20 14.82
N MET A 90 -11.62 -1.53 15.91
CA MET A 90 -12.93 -0.87 16.06
C MET A 90 -13.18 0.19 14.98
N GLN A 91 -12.19 1.04 14.67
CA GLN A 91 -12.27 2.02 13.58
C GLN A 91 -12.49 1.34 12.22
N THR A 92 -11.72 0.29 11.91
CA THR A 92 -11.87 -0.48 10.67
C THR A 92 -13.26 -1.10 10.53
N LEU A 93 -13.77 -1.73 11.60
CA LEU A 93 -15.08 -2.39 11.61
C LEU A 93 -16.27 -1.42 11.68
N SER A 94 -16.07 -0.18 12.17
CA SER A 94 -17.13 0.84 12.30
C SER A 94 -17.80 1.20 10.96
N HIS A 95 -17.10 1.01 9.84
CA HIS A 95 -17.63 1.27 8.49
C HIS A 95 -18.49 0.11 7.94
N ASN A 96 -18.49 -1.07 8.58
CA ASN A 96 -19.21 -2.26 8.09
C ASN A 96 -20.72 -2.04 7.80
N PRO A 97 -21.48 -1.24 8.58
CA PRO A 97 -22.87 -0.94 8.27
C PRO A 97 -23.04 -0.32 6.88
N ILE A 98 -22.11 0.57 6.47
CA ILE A 98 -22.15 1.29 5.18
C ILE A 98 -22.04 0.31 4.01
N PHE A 99 -21.14 -0.67 4.10
CA PHE A 99 -20.96 -1.66 3.03
C PHE A 99 -22.09 -2.71 3.00
N ALA A 100 -22.61 -3.10 4.17
CA ALA A 100 -23.80 -3.95 4.26
C ALA A 100 -25.04 -3.25 3.64
N PHE A 101 -25.22 -1.96 3.93
CA PHE A 101 -26.27 -1.13 3.36
C PHE A 101 -26.11 -0.99 1.84
N LYS A 102 -24.90 -0.69 1.37
CA LYS A 102 -24.54 -0.63 -0.07
C LYS A 102 -24.90 -1.93 -0.80
N ALA A 103 -24.52 -3.08 -0.25
CA ALA A 103 -24.79 -4.38 -0.86
C ALA A 103 -26.30 -4.68 -0.93
N TYR A 104 -27.05 -4.41 0.15
CA TYR A 104 -28.47 -4.73 0.25
C TYR A 104 -29.38 -3.66 -0.37
N TYR A 105 -29.41 -2.45 0.20
CA TYR A 105 -30.32 -1.39 -0.21
C TYR A 105 -29.97 -0.81 -1.58
N VAL A 106 -28.69 -0.46 -1.80
CA VAL A 106 -28.28 0.21 -3.04
C VAL A 106 -28.17 -0.79 -4.19
N MET A 107 -27.31 -1.80 -4.08
CA MET A 107 -26.96 -2.70 -5.18
C MET A 107 -28.03 -3.76 -5.50
N ARG A 108 -28.64 -4.39 -4.49
CA ARG A 108 -29.62 -5.46 -4.69
C ARG A 108 -31.03 -4.93 -4.93
N LEU A 109 -31.47 -3.90 -4.21
CA LEU A 109 -32.84 -3.38 -4.28
C LEU A 109 -32.98 -2.13 -5.14
N ALA A 110 -32.40 -1.00 -4.76
CA ALA A 110 -32.63 0.29 -5.40
C ALA A 110 -32.22 0.31 -6.89
N ARG A 111 -31.14 -0.37 -7.29
CA ARG A 111 -30.78 -0.52 -8.71
C ARG A 111 -31.83 -1.23 -9.58
N ARG A 112 -32.82 -1.89 -8.99
CA ARG A 112 -33.95 -2.56 -9.68
C ARG A 112 -35.27 -1.78 -9.59
N GLN A 113 -35.29 -0.66 -8.87
CA GLN A 113 -36.46 0.18 -8.67
C GLN A 113 -36.76 1.04 -9.92
N SER A 114 -38.00 1.52 -10.02
CA SER A 114 -38.47 2.38 -11.13
C SER A 114 -39.20 3.61 -10.59
N LEU A 115 -39.00 4.77 -11.24
CA LEU A 115 -39.69 6.04 -10.94
C LEU A 115 -41.22 5.91 -10.82
N LYS A 116 -41.84 5.02 -11.61
CA LYS A 116 -43.31 4.84 -11.62
C LYS A 116 -43.90 4.39 -10.28
N ASN A 117 -43.07 3.85 -9.38
CA ASN A 117 -43.47 3.31 -8.09
C ASN A 117 -43.09 4.22 -6.92
N ILE A 118 -42.79 5.50 -7.19
CA ILE A 118 -42.31 6.46 -6.20
C ILE A 118 -43.24 7.68 -6.20
N GLN A 119 -43.87 7.95 -5.06
CA GLN A 119 -44.84 9.04 -4.90
C GLN A 119 -44.26 10.27 -4.20
N MET A 120 -43.18 10.09 -3.42
CA MET A 120 -42.55 11.13 -2.61
C MET A 120 -41.26 11.61 -3.27
N SER A 121 -40.94 12.90 -3.11
CA SER A 121 -39.67 13.48 -3.54
C SER A 121 -38.51 13.01 -2.65
N PHE A 122 -37.26 13.25 -3.12
CA PHE A 122 -36.06 12.96 -2.33
C PHE A 122 -36.08 13.72 -1.00
N ASN A 123 -36.48 15.00 -1.02
CA ASN A 123 -36.46 15.86 0.15
C ASN A 123 -37.47 15.40 1.22
N GLU A 124 -38.68 14.98 0.84
CA GLU A 124 -39.68 14.46 1.78
C GLU A 124 -39.20 13.17 2.46
N LEU A 125 -38.69 12.20 1.69
CA LEU A 125 -38.11 10.98 2.26
C LEU A 125 -36.87 11.28 3.13
N ASN A 126 -36.04 12.24 2.73
CA ASN A 126 -34.85 12.62 3.49
C ASN A 126 -35.19 13.28 4.84
N GLN A 127 -36.29 14.03 4.94
CA GLN A 127 -36.77 14.55 6.22
C GLN A 127 -37.32 13.43 7.10
N ILE A 128 -38.13 12.50 6.56
CA ILE A 128 -38.60 11.32 7.29
C ILE A 128 -37.44 10.54 7.89
N PHE A 129 -36.37 10.30 7.13
CA PHE A 129 -35.22 9.57 7.67
C PHE A 129 -34.43 10.36 8.71
N LYS A 130 -34.35 11.69 8.64
CA LYS A 130 -33.76 12.50 9.73
C LYS A 130 -34.57 12.41 11.02
N GLU A 131 -35.90 12.44 10.94
CA GLU A 131 -36.79 12.25 12.08
C GLU A 131 -36.62 10.85 12.69
N GLU A 132 -36.58 9.80 11.86
CA GLU A 132 -36.33 8.43 12.30
C GLU A 132 -34.96 8.26 12.98
N LEU A 133 -33.89 8.89 12.46
CA LEU A 133 -32.57 8.86 13.10
C LEU A 133 -32.63 9.46 14.51
N SER A 134 -33.28 10.61 14.67
CA SER A 134 -33.48 11.23 15.98
C SER A 134 -34.35 10.40 16.92
N SER A 135 -35.44 9.79 16.43
CA SER A 135 -36.31 8.92 17.24
C SER A 135 -35.64 7.61 17.67
N ASN A 136 -34.67 7.12 16.91
CA ASN A 136 -33.89 5.92 17.26
C ASN A 136 -32.56 6.24 17.98
N GLY A 137 -32.30 7.51 18.33
CA GLY A 137 -31.11 7.93 19.07
C GLY A 137 -29.79 7.77 18.30
N LEU A 138 -29.83 7.76 16.97
CA LEU A 138 -28.66 7.60 16.12
C LEU A 138 -27.93 8.95 15.92
N ASP A 139 -26.59 8.90 15.92
CA ASP A 139 -25.75 10.09 15.78
C ASP A 139 -25.81 10.66 14.36
N ASN A 140 -26.21 11.94 14.25
CA ASN A 140 -26.33 12.64 12.98
C ASN A 140 -25.03 13.35 12.52
N HIS A 141 -23.91 13.21 13.24
CA HIS A 141 -22.61 13.74 12.81
C HIS A 141 -22.10 13.08 11.51
N ASP A 142 -22.36 11.78 11.34
CA ASP A 142 -22.04 11.01 10.14
C ASP A 142 -23.30 10.38 9.55
N LEU A 143 -24.10 11.18 8.84
CA LEU A 143 -25.38 10.77 8.24
C LEU A 143 -25.27 9.53 7.33
N GLU A 144 -24.12 9.30 6.69
CA GLU A 144 -23.88 8.09 5.90
C GLU A 144 -23.89 6.84 6.79
N LEU A 145 -23.17 6.86 7.90
CA LEU A 145 -23.16 5.76 8.86
C LEU A 145 -24.51 5.62 9.57
N ALA A 146 -25.13 6.74 9.95
CA ALA A 146 -26.40 6.78 10.66
C ALA A 146 -27.55 6.12 9.85
N ILE A 147 -27.72 6.52 8.58
CA ILE A 147 -28.69 5.89 7.67
C ILE A 147 -28.37 4.41 7.45
N SER A 148 -27.08 4.05 7.41
CA SER A 148 -26.66 2.66 7.27
C SER A 148 -27.05 1.79 8.47
N GLN A 149 -26.88 2.31 9.68
CA GLN A 149 -27.29 1.66 10.94
C GLN A 149 -28.82 1.57 11.05
N LEU A 150 -29.56 2.61 10.67
CA LEU A 150 -31.02 2.59 10.61
C LEU A 150 -31.54 1.52 9.63
N GLY A 151 -30.91 1.39 8.46
CA GLY A 151 -31.21 0.32 7.51
C GLY A 151 -30.91 -1.07 8.07
N GLN A 152 -29.84 -1.25 8.86
CA GLN A 152 -29.59 -2.52 9.56
C GLN A 152 -30.64 -2.81 10.64
N PHE A 153 -31.04 -1.80 11.43
CA PHE A 153 -32.09 -1.92 12.44
C PHE A 153 -33.42 -2.41 11.84
N TYR A 154 -33.86 -1.82 10.73
CA TYR A 154 -35.08 -2.27 10.03
C TYR A 154 -34.99 -3.74 9.58
N LEU A 155 -33.80 -4.23 9.19
CA LEU A 155 -33.58 -5.62 8.78
C LEU A 155 -33.53 -6.62 9.94
N GLN A 156 -33.49 -6.18 11.20
CA GLN A 156 -33.64 -7.07 12.37
C GLN A 156 -35.08 -7.55 12.56
N ALA A 157 -36.07 -6.79 12.08
CA ALA A 157 -37.48 -7.14 12.13
C ALA A 157 -38.22 -6.71 10.83
N PRO A 158 -37.88 -7.30 9.67
CA PRO A 158 -38.29 -6.78 8.36
C PRO A 158 -39.81 -6.74 8.16
N GLU A 159 -40.56 -7.68 8.74
CA GLU A 159 -42.03 -7.70 8.71
C GLU A 159 -42.65 -6.49 9.43
N LYS A 160 -42.01 -6.00 10.51
CA LYS A 160 -42.47 -4.81 11.26
C LYS A 160 -42.08 -3.51 10.56
N HIS A 161 -41.02 -3.53 9.76
CA HIS A 161 -40.44 -2.35 9.12
C HIS A 161 -40.65 -2.31 7.60
N GLN A 162 -41.52 -3.15 7.02
CA GLN A 162 -41.70 -3.28 5.57
C GLN A 162 -41.86 -1.92 4.86
N ILE A 163 -42.79 -1.08 5.34
CA ILE A 163 -43.03 0.27 4.76
C ILE A 163 -41.77 1.14 4.82
N LYS A 164 -41.02 1.09 5.92
CA LYS A 164 -39.77 1.85 6.09
C LYS A 164 -38.66 1.33 5.18
N ILE A 165 -38.55 0.01 5.00
CA ILE A 165 -37.62 -0.63 4.06
C ILE A 165 -37.95 -0.19 2.63
N GLU A 166 -39.22 -0.21 2.23
CA GLU A 166 -39.68 0.25 0.91
C GLU A 166 -39.37 1.74 0.70
N GLN A 167 -39.70 2.61 1.66
CA GLN A 167 -39.35 4.04 1.63
C GLN A 167 -37.83 4.27 1.52
N LEU A 168 -37.01 3.46 2.20
CA LEU A 168 -35.56 3.57 2.21
C LEU A 168 -34.95 3.13 0.87
N VAL A 169 -35.54 2.12 0.21
CA VAL A 169 -35.20 1.73 -1.17
C VAL A 169 -35.57 2.85 -2.16
N GLN A 170 -36.74 3.49 -1.99
CA GLN A 170 -37.14 4.65 -2.81
C GLN A 170 -36.18 5.83 -2.61
N TRP A 171 -35.80 6.14 -1.37
CA TRP A 171 -34.82 7.17 -1.04
C TRP A 171 -33.46 6.87 -1.69
N CYS A 172 -32.96 5.63 -1.60
CA CYS A 172 -31.73 5.21 -2.28
C CYS A 172 -31.80 5.34 -3.80
N TYR A 173 -32.96 5.03 -4.40
CA TYR A 173 -33.16 5.20 -5.83
C TYR A 173 -33.12 6.68 -6.23
N LEU A 174 -33.83 7.55 -5.50
CA LEU A 174 -33.81 8.99 -5.75
C LEU A 174 -32.43 9.61 -5.49
N ALA A 175 -31.70 9.15 -4.47
CA ALA A 175 -30.32 9.55 -4.19
C ALA A 175 -29.39 9.34 -5.42
N MET A 176 -29.60 8.27 -6.18
CA MET A 176 -28.81 7.98 -7.39
C MET A 176 -29.32 8.71 -8.65
N ASN A 177 -30.61 9.03 -8.75
CA ASN A 177 -31.24 9.43 -10.02
C ASN A 177 -31.77 10.88 -10.07
N SER A 178 -32.04 11.52 -8.93
CA SER A 178 -32.49 12.93 -8.87
C SER A 178 -31.32 13.92 -8.88
N SER A 179 -31.59 15.21 -9.08
CA SER A 179 -30.58 16.28 -8.93
C SER A 179 -30.19 16.46 -7.46
N GLU A 180 -31.19 16.59 -6.61
CA GLU A 180 -31.08 16.90 -5.18
C GLU A 180 -30.41 15.75 -4.43
N GLY A 181 -30.82 14.52 -4.73
CA GLY A 181 -30.26 13.31 -4.17
C GLY A 181 -28.79 13.13 -4.53
N ARG A 182 -28.41 13.31 -5.81
CA ARG A 182 -27.02 13.15 -6.27
C ARG A 182 -26.07 14.18 -5.69
N ASP A 183 -26.55 15.39 -5.41
CA ASP A 183 -25.76 16.41 -4.72
C ASP A 183 -25.63 16.10 -3.22
N PHE A 184 -26.73 15.72 -2.56
CA PHE A 184 -26.73 15.34 -1.14
C PHE A 184 -25.79 14.15 -0.83
N VAL A 185 -25.81 13.09 -1.64
CA VAL A 185 -24.96 11.89 -1.43
C VAL A 185 -23.64 11.94 -2.20
N LYS A 186 -23.27 13.09 -2.78
CA LYS A 186 -22.14 13.22 -3.72
C LYS A 186 -20.81 12.64 -3.22
N ASN A 187 -20.58 12.65 -1.91
CA ASN A 187 -19.33 12.18 -1.29
C ASN A 187 -19.46 10.85 -0.54
N TRP A 188 -20.66 10.26 -0.48
CA TRP A 188 -20.97 9.05 0.30
C TRP A 188 -20.46 7.80 -0.44
N GLN A 189 -19.71 6.94 0.25
CA GLN A 189 -19.12 5.72 -0.32
C GLN A 189 -20.19 4.67 -0.65
N MET A 190 -21.30 4.61 0.08
CA MET A 190 -22.40 3.67 -0.24
C MET A 190 -22.97 3.86 -1.66
N PHE A 191 -22.84 5.06 -2.25
CA PHE A 191 -23.30 5.39 -3.59
C PHE A 191 -22.18 5.46 -4.64
N LYS A 192 -20.91 5.22 -4.28
CA LYS A 192 -19.80 5.07 -5.24
C LYS A 192 -19.82 3.68 -5.87
N LEU A 193 -20.51 3.55 -6.99
CA LEU A 193 -20.62 2.27 -7.70
C LEU A 193 -19.52 2.12 -8.78
N PRO A 194 -18.93 0.92 -8.96
CA PRO A 194 -18.03 0.62 -10.07
C PRO A 194 -18.69 0.91 -11.43
N LYS A 195 -17.97 1.61 -12.31
CA LYS A 195 -18.43 2.03 -13.64
C LYS A 195 -17.99 1.02 -14.70
N PRO A 196 -18.72 0.89 -15.83
CA PRO A 196 -18.25 0.13 -16.98
C PRO A 196 -16.97 0.73 -17.58
N LEU A 197 -16.01 -0.12 -17.95
CA LEU A 197 -14.77 0.33 -18.60
C LEU A 197 -15.01 0.69 -20.06
N ASN A 198 -14.58 1.89 -20.47
CA ASN A 198 -14.53 2.31 -21.87
C ASN A 198 -13.09 2.57 -22.28
N PHE A 199 -12.45 1.58 -22.93
CA PHE A 199 -11.06 1.68 -23.39
C PHE A 199 -10.82 2.80 -24.43
N LYS A 200 -11.86 3.35 -25.07
CA LYS A 200 -11.75 4.52 -25.95
C LYS A 200 -11.85 5.87 -25.21
N ASN A 201 -12.19 5.86 -23.93
CA ASN A 201 -12.37 7.07 -23.10
C ASN A 201 -12.12 6.74 -21.60
N LEU A 202 -10.90 6.28 -21.27
CA LEU A 202 -10.52 5.94 -19.90
C LEU A 202 -10.26 7.17 -19.02
N VAL A 203 -9.91 8.31 -19.63
CA VAL A 203 -9.64 9.58 -18.96
C VAL A 203 -10.62 10.63 -19.49
N PRO A 204 -11.58 11.11 -18.68
CA PRO A 204 -12.53 12.12 -19.13
C PRO A 204 -11.84 13.45 -19.50
N PHE A 205 -12.11 13.91 -20.72
CA PHE A 205 -11.65 15.19 -21.23
C PHE A 205 -12.81 15.99 -21.83
N ARG A 206 -12.60 17.29 -22.02
CA ARG A 206 -13.49 18.22 -22.71
C ARG A 206 -12.70 19.04 -23.73
N ILE A 207 -13.35 19.38 -24.85
CA ILE A 207 -12.80 20.36 -25.80
C ILE A 207 -12.90 21.74 -25.14
N VAL A 208 -11.86 22.56 -25.28
CA VAL A 208 -11.88 23.97 -24.88
C VAL A 208 -12.64 24.76 -25.95
N PRO A 209 -13.78 25.40 -25.63
CA PRO A 209 -14.47 26.26 -26.59
C PRO A 209 -13.55 27.41 -27.03
N GLU A 210 -13.65 27.80 -28.31
CA GLU A 210 -12.96 28.97 -28.88
C GLU A 210 -11.41 28.93 -28.86
N ASP A 211 -10.82 27.78 -28.49
CA ASP A 211 -9.38 27.58 -28.58
C ASP A 211 -8.94 27.40 -30.05
N PRO A 212 -8.00 28.22 -30.57
CA PRO A 212 -7.67 28.27 -31.99
C PRO A 212 -7.04 26.98 -32.54
N TYR A 213 -6.62 26.06 -31.66
CA TYR A 213 -6.03 24.78 -32.03
C TYR A 213 -6.90 23.58 -31.61
N GLY A 214 -8.14 23.82 -31.17
CA GLY A 214 -9.08 22.77 -30.76
C GLY A 214 -8.62 21.98 -29.53
N ARG A 215 -7.91 22.64 -28.60
CA ARG A 215 -7.29 22.00 -27.42
C ARG A 215 -8.28 21.14 -26.61
N TYR A 216 -7.82 19.97 -26.22
CA TYR A 216 -8.46 19.15 -25.18
C TYR A 216 -7.91 19.50 -23.80
N GLN A 217 -8.76 19.47 -22.77
CA GLN A 217 -8.37 19.62 -21.37
C GLN A 217 -9.08 18.60 -20.49
N GLY A 218 -8.55 18.36 -19.28
CA GLY A 218 -9.22 17.53 -18.28
C GLY A 218 -10.61 18.07 -17.91
N ALA A 219 -11.49 17.17 -17.46
CA ALA A 219 -12.78 17.56 -16.89
C ALA A 219 -12.57 18.47 -15.66
N ASP A 220 -11.68 18.07 -14.76
CA ASP A 220 -11.28 18.80 -13.57
C ASP A 220 -9.95 19.55 -13.82
N LEU A 221 -9.90 20.83 -13.45
CA LEU A 221 -8.67 21.64 -13.46
C LEU A 221 -8.19 21.83 -12.03
N VAL A 222 -6.97 21.38 -11.75
CA VAL A 222 -6.30 21.58 -10.45
C VAL A 222 -5.17 22.59 -10.66
N PRO A 223 -5.29 23.85 -10.21
CA PRO A 223 -4.16 24.76 -10.20
C PRO A 223 -3.11 24.20 -9.24
N ARG A 224 -1.84 24.26 -9.64
CA ARG A 224 -0.76 23.70 -8.84
C ARG A 224 0.46 24.60 -8.86
N GLU A 225 0.97 24.88 -7.67
CA GLU A 225 2.24 25.51 -7.40
C GLU A 225 3.12 24.52 -6.59
N GLY A 226 4.45 24.63 -6.72
CA GLY A 226 5.40 23.88 -5.91
C GLY A 226 5.40 22.35 -6.07
N PHE A 227 6.05 21.70 -5.09
CA PHE A 227 6.44 20.29 -5.09
C PHE A 227 6.05 19.56 -3.80
N ASP A 228 4.91 19.94 -3.21
CA ASP A 228 4.28 19.14 -2.15
C ASP A 228 3.56 17.91 -2.71
N LEU A 229 3.26 16.96 -1.81
CA LEU A 229 2.56 15.72 -2.14
C LEU A 229 1.15 16.03 -2.67
N THR A 230 0.88 15.69 -3.93
CA THR A 230 -0.39 16.00 -4.60
C THR A 230 -1.47 14.92 -4.45
N ASP A 231 -1.22 13.87 -3.68
CA ASP A 231 -2.14 12.75 -3.51
C ASP A 231 -2.24 12.37 -2.02
N SER A 232 -3.42 12.59 -1.44
CA SER A 232 -3.71 12.29 -0.03
C SER A 232 -3.89 10.79 0.26
N ARG A 233 -3.93 9.94 -0.76
CA ARG A 233 -4.45 8.56 -0.76
C ARG A 233 -5.94 8.48 -0.45
N MET A 234 -6.50 7.27 -0.55
CA MET A 234 -7.82 6.97 -0.01
C MET A 234 -7.82 7.07 1.53
N ASN A 235 -8.88 7.63 2.09
CA ASN A 235 -9.15 7.52 3.52
C ASN A 235 -9.60 6.10 3.90
N GLN A 236 -9.73 5.82 5.20
CA GLN A 236 -10.06 4.47 5.68
C GLN A 236 -11.40 3.95 5.13
N ARG A 237 -12.45 4.77 5.07
CA ARG A 237 -13.76 4.37 4.51
C ARG A 237 -13.67 4.03 3.02
N GLN A 238 -12.93 4.82 2.24
CA GLN A 238 -12.71 4.57 0.81
C GLN A 238 -11.92 3.28 0.57
N ALA A 239 -10.83 3.07 1.30
CA ALA A 239 -10.03 1.85 1.19
C ALA A 239 -10.81 0.60 1.65
N MET A 240 -11.69 0.73 2.64
CA MET A 240 -12.56 -0.35 3.09
C MET A 240 -13.72 -0.65 2.10
N ASP A 241 -14.14 0.32 1.29
CA ASP A 241 -15.09 0.08 0.19
C ASP A 241 -14.50 -0.86 -0.87
N GLU A 242 -13.22 -0.67 -1.21
CA GLU A 242 -12.45 -1.57 -2.09
C GLU A 242 -12.27 -2.96 -1.46
N VAL A 243 -12.02 -3.03 -0.15
CA VAL A 243 -11.99 -4.31 0.59
C VAL A 243 -13.35 -5.02 0.53
N ALA A 244 -14.46 -4.31 0.70
CA ALA A 244 -15.81 -4.85 0.66
C ALA A 244 -16.28 -5.22 -0.78
N TYR A 245 -15.75 -4.55 -1.79
CA TYR A 245 -15.99 -4.85 -3.21
C TYR A 245 -15.23 -6.10 -3.70
N CYS A 246 -14.14 -6.46 -3.04
CA CYS A 246 -13.38 -7.67 -3.30
C CYS A 246 -14.18 -8.95 -2.96
N VAL A 247 -14.17 -9.94 -3.86
CA VAL A 247 -14.90 -11.22 -3.70
C VAL A 247 -14.04 -12.36 -3.13
N TYR A 248 -12.89 -12.02 -2.56
CA TYR A 248 -11.97 -12.92 -1.85
C TYR A 248 -11.62 -14.22 -2.61
N CYS A 249 -11.03 -14.07 -3.81
CA CYS A 249 -10.95 -15.13 -4.82
C CYS A 249 -10.09 -16.37 -4.49
N HIS A 250 -9.25 -16.37 -3.43
CA HIS A 250 -8.40 -17.53 -3.07
C HIS A 250 -9.24 -18.81 -2.88
N LYS A 251 -10.46 -18.68 -2.32
CA LYS A 251 -11.41 -19.77 -2.07
C LYS A 251 -11.95 -20.46 -3.34
N ASN A 252 -11.76 -19.85 -4.52
CA ASN A 252 -12.42 -20.26 -5.77
C ASN A 252 -11.45 -20.41 -6.97
N GLN A 253 -10.13 -20.42 -6.71
CA GLN A 253 -9.08 -20.43 -7.74
C GLN A 253 -9.31 -19.30 -8.79
N GLY A 254 -9.68 -18.11 -8.32
CA GLY A 254 -9.99 -16.93 -9.13
C GLY A 254 -9.07 -15.75 -8.84
N ASP A 255 -7.99 -15.99 -8.12
CA ASP A 255 -7.00 -15.04 -7.60
C ASP A 255 -6.05 -14.50 -8.70
N PHE A 256 -6.63 -14.16 -9.85
CA PHE A 256 -5.95 -13.64 -11.04
C PHE A 256 -5.24 -12.31 -10.79
N CYS A 257 -5.64 -11.54 -9.77
CA CYS A 257 -4.90 -10.36 -9.32
C CYS A 257 -3.53 -10.69 -8.73
N SER A 258 -3.33 -11.91 -8.22
CA SER A 258 -2.03 -12.45 -7.79
C SER A 258 -1.36 -13.20 -8.94
N ARG A 259 -2.05 -14.22 -9.51
CA ARG A 259 -1.48 -15.24 -10.43
C ARG A 259 -1.62 -14.95 -11.94
N GLY A 260 -2.20 -13.80 -12.29
CA GLY A 260 -2.53 -13.46 -13.68
C GLY A 260 -3.84 -14.07 -14.18
N PHE A 261 -4.39 -13.50 -15.25
CA PHE A 261 -5.66 -13.91 -15.84
C PHE A 261 -5.43 -14.84 -17.05
N PRO A 262 -5.65 -16.17 -16.93
CA PRO A 262 -5.41 -17.11 -18.03
C PRO A 262 -6.46 -16.99 -19.14
N VAL A 263 -6.07 -17.31 -20.39
CA VAL A 263 -7.01 -17.34 -21.54
C VAL A 263 -8.16 -18.31 -21.26
N LYS A 264 -7.84 -19.50 -20.78
CA LYS A 264 -8.77 -20.55 -20.34
C LYS A 264 -8.53 -20.87 -18.87
N LYS A 265 -9.60 -20.89 -18.05
CA LYS A 265 -9.49 -21.19 -16.62
C LYS A 265 -8.85 -22.58 -16.43
N ASN A 266 -7.87 -22.67 -15.53
CA ASN A 266 -7.10 -23.86 -15.18
C ASN A 266 -6.24 -24.46 -16.32
N ASP A 267 -5.92 -23.70 -17.37
CA ASP A 267 -5.01 -24.12 -18.45
C ASP A 267 -3.99 -23.02 -18.79
N LEU A 268 -2.95 -22.91 -17.97
CA LEU A 268 -1.87 -21.92 -18.11
C LEU A 268 -1.04 -22.09 -19.40
N LYS A 269 -1.11 -23.25 -20.07
CA LYS A 269 -0.38 -23.50 -21.33
C LYS A 269 -0.89 -22.65 -22.49
N GLN A 270 -2.12 -22.15 -22.39
CA GLN A 270 -2.71 -21.21 -23.37
C GLN A 270 -2.29 -19.75 -23.12
N GLY A 271 -1.46 -19.50 -22.11
CA GLY A 271 -0.99 -18.18 -21.75
C GLY A 271 -2.04 -17.32 -21.05
N LEU A 272 -1.67 -16.05 -20.88
CA LEU A 272 -2.47 -15.03 -20.21
C LEU A 272 -3.25 -14.20 -21.22
N LYS A 273 -4.38 -13.64 -20.78
CA LYS A 273 -5.17 -12.72 -21.60
C LYS A 273 -4.42 -11.42 -21.84
N ILE A 274 -4.72 -10.81 -22.98
CA ILE A 274 -4.32 -9.44 -23.31
C ILE A 274 -5.58 -8.57 -23.27
N ASN A 275 -5.50 -7.39 -22.64
CA ASN A 275 -6.63 -6.46 -22.55
C ASN A 275 -6.79 -5.63 -23.84
N PRO A 276 -7.88 -4.86 -24.01
CA PRO A 276 -8.07 -4.01 -25.19
C PRO A 276 -7.07 -2.86 -25.38
N ALA A 277 -6.22 -2.58 -24.39
CA ALA A 277 -5.11 -1.62 -24.50
C ALA A 277 -3.78 -2.28 -24.93
N GLY A 278 -3.72 -3.62 -24.99
CA GLY A 278 -2.52 -4.39 -25.34
C GLY A 278 -1.70 -4.89 -24.14
N ASP A 279 -2.14 -4.68 -22.89
CA ASP A 279 -1.44 -5.20 -21.71
C ASP A 279 -1.72 -6.70 -21.51
N THR A 280 -0.67 -7.49 -21.28
CA THR A 280 -0.79 -8.86 -20.76
C THR A 280 -1.22 -8.82 -19.29
N LEU A 281 -2.24 -9.61 -18.92
CA LEU A 281 -2.82 -9.64 -17.58
C LEU A 281 -2.02 -10.56 -16.63
N THR A 282 -0.85 -10.10 -16.20
CA THR A 282 0.11 -10.87 -15.37
C THR A 282 -0.26 -11.03 -13.90
N GLY A 283 -1.10 -10.16 -13.33
CA GLY A 283 -1.28 -10.10 -11.88
C GLY A 283 -0.07 -9.47 -11.18
N CYS A 284 0.03 -9.66 -9.88
CA CYS A 284 1.13 -9.13 -9.07
C CYS A 284 2.45 -9.84 -9.42
N PRO A 285 3.52 -9.12 -9.81
CA PRO A 285 4.82 -9.73 -10.11
C PRO A 285 5.49 -10.46 -8.92
N LEU A 286 5.01 -10.22 -7.69
CA LEU A 286 5.46 -10.87 -6.46
C LEU A 286 4.51 -11.97 -5.98
N GLU A 287 3.46 -12.30 -6.75
CA GLU A 287 2.40 -13.27 -6.40
C GLU A 287 1.75 -13.03 -5.02
N GLU A 288 1.70 -11.76 -4.57
CA GLU A 288 1.21 -11.39 -3.24
C GLU A 288 -0.16 -12.01 -2.91
N ARG A 289 -0.33 -12.37 -1.64
CA ARG A 289 -1.55 -12.94 -1.04
C ARG A 289 -2.63 -11.87 -0.83
N ILE A 290 -2.99 -11.19 -1.92
CA ILE A 290 -3.94 -10.07 -2.02
C ILE A 290 -5.30 -10.44 -1.45
N SER A 291 -5.77 -11.66 -1.70
CA SER A 291 -7.11 -12.03 -1.27
C SER A 291 -7.18 -12.27 0.23
N GLU A 292 -6.08 -12.71 0.82
CA GLU A 292 -5.87 -13.08 2.20
C GLU A 292 -5.60 -11.81 3.04
N MET A 293 -4.79 -10.87 2.55
CA MET A 293 -4.61 -9.56 3.17
C MET A 293 -5.93 -8.76 3.20
N HIS A 294 -6.76 -8.86 2.14
CA HIS A 294 -8.09 -8.25 2.12
C HIS A 294 -9.05 -8.91 3.11
N VAL A 295 -8.97 -10.23 3.36
CA VAL A 295 -9.74 -10.90 4.42
C VAL A 295 -9.32 -10.40 5.79
N LEU A 296 -8.02 -10.36 6.07
CA LEU A 296 -7.48 -9.87 7.34
C LEU A 296 -7.89 -8.41 7.59
N LYS A 297 -7.81 -7.55 6.57
CA LYS A 297 -8.23 -6.14 6.68
C LYS A 297 -9.75 -6.00 6.85
N ARG A 298 -10.57 -6.82 6.17
CA ARG A 298 -12.03 -6.86 6.38
C ARG A 298 -12.38 -7.19 7.83
N ASP A 299 -11.70 -8.18 8.40
CA ASP A 299 -11.94 -8.67 9.75
C ASP A 299 -11.25 -7.81 10.83
N GLY A 300 -10.62 -6.69 10.43
CA GLY A 300 -10.07 -5.68 11.33
C GLY A 300 -8.65 -5.93 11.82
N PHE A 301 -7.95 -6.94 11.30
CA PHE A 301 -6.56 -7.27 11.66
C PHE A 301 -5.58 -6.43 10.84
N GLY A 302 -5.19 -5.27 11.36
CA GLY A 302 -4.27 -4.34 10.69
C GLY A 302 -2.82 -4.83 10.60
N ILE A 303 -2.25 -5.29 11.71
CA ILE A 303 -0.89 -5.84 11.78
C ILE A 303 -0.86 -7.21 11.08
N GLY A 304 -1.90 -8.02 11.24
CA GLY A 304 -2.05 -9.30 10.54
C GLY A 304 -2.07 -9.12 9.02
N ALA A 305 -2.84 -8.14 8.52
CA ALA A 305 -2.86 -7.80 7.11
C ALA A 305 -1.47 -7.31 6.61
N LEU A 306 -0.76 -6.48 7.38
CA LEU A 306 0.60 -6.06 7.00
C LEU A 306 1.58 -7.25 6.98
N ALA A 307 1.51 -8.16 7.95
CA ALA A 307 2.33 -9.37 7.95
C ALA A 307 2.07 -10.22 6.70
N MET A 308 0.83 -10.27 6.21
CA MET A 308 0.48 -10.94 4.95
C MET A 308 1.04 -10.22 3.71
N VAL A 309 1.02 -8.89 3.64
CA VAL A 309 1.72 -8.13 2.57
C VAL A 309 3.23 -8.43 2.61
N MET A 310 3.84 -8.27 3.79
CA MET A 310 5.28 -8.42 4.01
C MET A 310 5.76 -9.88 3.99
N ARG A 311 4.85 -10.85 3.80
CA ARG A 311 5.19 -12.24 3.50
C ARG A 311 5.97 -12.29 2.18
N ASP A 312 5.37 -11.69 1.15
CA ASP A 312 5.85 -11.71 -0.23
C ASP A 312 6.59 -10.41 -0.60
N ASN A 313 6.24 -9.28 0.05
CA ASN A 313 6.79 -7.97 -0.26
C ASN A 313 7.21 -7.18 1.00
N PRO A 314 8.41 -7.45 1.57
CA PRO A 314 8.97 -6.64 2.66
C PRO A 314 9.27 -5.18 2.25
N MET A 315 9.22 -4.86 0.96
CA MET A 315 9.45 -3.52 0.41
C MET A 315 8.15 -2.82 0.01
N CYS A 316 7.03 -3.20 0.62
CA CYS A 316 5.72 -2.58 0.36
C CYS A 316 5.64 -1.05 0.50
N PRO A 317 6.54 -0.32 1.20
CA PRO A 317 6.55 1.14 1.13
C PRO A 317 6.87 1.71 -0.26
N VAL A 318 7.48 0.93 -1.17
CA VAL A 318 7.77 1.33 -2.56
C VAL A 318 6.91 0.62 -3.61
N THR A 319 5.81 0.00 -3.21
CA THR A 319 4.76 -0.51 -4.11
C THR A 319 3.44 0.19 -3.78
N GLY A 320 2.29 -0.46 -3.99
CA GLY A 320 0.98 0.13 -3.77
C GLY A 320 0.68 1.37 -4.61
N HIS A 321 -0.19 2.22 -4.06
CA HIS A 321 -0.82 3.34 -4.76
C HIS A 321 0.22 4.25 -5.42
N ARG A 322 -0.05 4.57 -6.69
CA ARG A 322 0.80 5.35 -7.61
C ARG A 322 2.08 4.67 -8.08
N ILE A 323 2.46 3.49 -7.56
CA ILE A 323 3.60 2.72 -8.08
C ILE A 323 3.16 1.60 -9.02
N CYS A 324 2.42 0.61 -8.51
CA CYS A 324 2.02 -0.59 -9.27
C CYS A 324 0.51 -0.61 -9.55
N ASN A 325 0.09 -1.37 -10.58
CA ASN A 325 -1.33 -1.60 -10.88
C ASN A 325 -1.66 -2.92 -11.61
N ASP A 326 -0.71 -3.82 -11.82
CA ASP A 326 -0.94 -5.05 -12.61
C ASP A 326 -1.93 -6.02 -11.93
N CYS A 327 -1.97 -6.02 -10.60
CA CYS A 327 -2.98 -6.70 -9.80
C CYS A 327 -4.40 -6.18 -10.07
N MET A 328 -4.57 -4.88 -10.35
CA MET A 328 -5.85 -4.30 -10.77
C MET A 328 -6.20 -4.73 -12.19
N LYS A 329 -5.23 -4.67 -13.12
CA LYS A 329 -5.43 -5.05 -14.53
C LYS A 329 -5.94 -6.50 -14.65
N ALA A 330 -5.38 -7.41 -13.86
CA ALA A 330 -5.73 -8.83 -13.86
C ALA A 330 -6.88 -9.20 -12.91
N CYS A 331 -7.50 -8.25 -12.22
CA CYS A 331 -8.66 -8.49 -11.35
C CYS A 331 -9.80 -9.20 -12.13
N ILE A 332 -10.61 -10.02 -11.45
CA ILE A 332 -11.72 -10.74 -12.10
C ILE A 332 -12.75 -9.80 -12.76
N TYR A 333 -12.85 -8.56 -12.30
CA TYR A 333 -13.66 -7.50 -12.89
C TYR A 333 -13.01 -6.91 -14.15
N GLN A 334 -13.31 -7.51 -15.32
CA GLN A 334 -12.73 -7.14 -16.62
C GLN A 334 -13.61 -6.21 -17.48
N LYS A 335 -14.82 -5.87 -17.02
CA LYS A 335 -15.79 -5.04 -17.77
C LYS A 335 -16.22 -3.77 -17.03
N GLN A 336 -15.73 -3.60 -15.81
CA GLN A 336 -16.04 -2.50 -14.91
C GLN A 336 -14.80 -2.18 -14.07
N ASP A 337 -14.80 -1.06 -13.35
CA ASP A 337 -13.68 -0.65 -12.48
C ASP A 337 -13.21 -1.84 -11.61
N PRO A 338 -11.93 -2.22 -11.66
CA PRO A 338 -11.38 -3.29 -10.83
C PRO A 338 -11.21 -2.82 -9.39
N VAL A 339 -11.03 -3.78 -8.46
CA VAL A 339 -10.68 -3.46 -7.07
C VAL A 339 -9.35 -2.70 -7.04
N ASN A 340 -9.30 -1.56 -6.35
CA ASN A 340 -8.11 -0.74 -6.18
C ASN A 340 -7.16 -1.28 -5.10
N ILE A 341 -6.66 -2.49 -5.35
CA ILE A 341 -5.72 -3.23 -4.48
C ILE A 341 -4.52 -2.37 -4.04
N PRO A 342 -3.88 -1.55 -4.90
CA PRO A 342 -2.76 -0.70 -4.50
C PRO A 342 -3.11 0.35 -3.42
N GLN A 343 -4.35 0.88 -3.41
CA GLN A 343 -4.81 1.75 -2.32
C GLN A 343 -5.00 0.96 -1.02
N THR A 344 -5.54 -0.26 -1.09
CA THR A 344 -5.70 -1.13 0.08
C THR A 344 -4.34 -1.52 0.68
N GLU A 345 -3.36 -1.91 -0.15
CA GLU A 345 -1.97 -2.22 0.26
C GLU A 345 -1.33 -1.02 1.01
N THR A 346 -1.38 0.17 0.41
CA THR A 346 -0.83 1.39 1.04
C THR A 346 -1.62 1.81 2.28
N ARG A 347 -2.94 1.58 2.35
CA ARG A 347 -3.73 1.82 3.57
C ARG A 347 -3.31 0.86 4.69
N ILE A 348 -3.14 -0.44 4.42
CA ILE A 348 -2.67 -1.43 5.40
C ILE A 348 -1.32 -1.01 6.00
N LEU A 349 -0.34 -0.66 5.14
CA LEU A 349 0.95 -0.16 5.60
C LEU A 349 0.80 1.09 6.48
N THR A 350 0.04 2.09 6.03
CA THR A 350 -0.12 3.33 6.78
C THR A 350 -0.92 3.15 8.08
N ASP A 351 -1.93 2.26 8.12
CA ASP A 351 -2.70 1.95 9.33
C ASP A 351 -1.77 1.47 10.45
N VAL A 352 -0.78 0.61 10.12
CA VAL A 352 0.22 0.14 11.09
C VAL A 352 1.27 1.21 11.40
N LEU A 353 1.73 2.00 10.43
CA LEU A 353 2.68 3.09 10.68
C LEU A 353 2.10 4.23 11.56
N ASP A 354 0.77 4.41 11.55
CA ASP A 354 0.05 5.35 12.40
C ASP A 354 -0.12 4.80 13.85
N LEU A 355 0.11 3.51 14.12
CA LEU A 355 0.14 2.95 15.49
C LEU A 355 1.38 3.41 16.27
N PRO A 356 1.30 3.45 17.62
CA PRO A 356 2.48 3.57 18.47
C PRO A 356 3.51 2.47 18.13
N TRP A 357 4.77 2.87 17.94
CA TRP A 357 5.87 2.01 17.49
C TRP A 357 5.66 1.36 16.10
N GLY A 358 4.75 1.87 15.26
CA GLY A 358 4.45 1.32 13.93
C GLY A 358 5.66 1.14 13.01
N VAL A 359 6.64 2.04 13.10
CA VAL A 359 7.94 1.95 12.40
C VAL A 359 8.72 0.71 12.84
N GLU A 360 8.71 0.41 14.13
CA GLU A 360 9.42 -0.74 14.71
C GLU A 360 8.69 -2.06 14.47
N ILE A 361 7.36 -2.03 14.35
CA ILE A 361 6.55 -3.20 13.93
C ILE A 361 6.87 -3.56 12.48
N TYR A 362 6.88 -2.58 11.58
CA TYR A 362 7.32 -2.78 10.19
C TYR A 362 8.76 -3.32 10.16
N ASP A 363 9.69 -2.66 10.84
CA ASP A 363 11.11 -3.02 10.79
C ASP A 363 11.38 -4.42 11.39
N LEU A 364 10.61 -4.81 12.41
CA LEU A 364 10.58 -6.18 12.92
C LEU A 364 10.06 -7.16 11.87
N LEU A 365 8.93 -6.87 11.21
CA LEU A 365 8.34 -7.73 10.16
C LEU A 365 9.25 -7.89 8.92
N THR A 366 10.19 -6.97 8.67
CA THR A 366 11.23 -7.22 7.66
C THR A 366 12.13 -8.40 8.08
N ARG A 367 12.49 -8.48 9.36
CA ARG A 367 13.47 -9.42 9.96
C ARG A 367 12.86 -10.72 10.49
N TRP A 368 11.60 -10.69 10.86
CA TRP A 368 10.87 -11.80 11.46
C TRP A 368 9.42 -11.77 11.00
N ASN A 369 9.04 -12.75 10.17
CA ASN A 369 7.67 -12.89 9.68
C ASN A 369 7.32 -14.39 9.57
N PRO A 370 6.60 -14.97 10.55
CA PRO A 370 6.27 -16.39 10.56
C PRO A 370 5.48 -16.90 9.35
N LEU A 371 4.83 -16.03 8.57
CA LEU A 371 4.05 -16.42 7.39
C LEU A 371 4.91 -16.83 6.19
N ARG A 372 6.19 -16.46 6.19
CA ARG A 372 7.10 -16.82 5.10
C ARG A 372 7.50 -18.29 5.18
N PRO A 373 7.52 -19.02 4.05
CA PRO A 373 8.00 -20.41 4.02
C PRO A 373 9.52 -20.50 4.19
N GLU A 374 10.24 -19.45 3.78
CA GLU A 374 11.69 -19.28 3.84
C GLU A 374 11.99 -17.85 4.34
N GLN A 375 13.16 -17.59 4.93
CA GLN A 375 13.50 -16.26 5.48
C GLN A 375 12.47 -15.68 6.48
N TRP A 376 11.79 -16.55 7.25
CA TRP A 376 10.92 -16.11 8.35
C TRP A 376 11.70 -15.52 9.53
N LEU A 377 13.02 -15.75 9.59
CA LEU A 377 13.97 -15.12 10.53
C LEU A 377 15.33 -14.91 9.86
N ILE A 378 16.12 -13.95 10.35
CA ILE A 378 17.49 -13.67 9.88
C ILE A 378 18.49 -14.74 10.34
N LYS A 379 19.34 -15.22 9.43
CA LYS A 379 20.43 -16.16 9.73
C LYS A 379 21.63 -15.47 10.41
N PRO A 380 22.47 -16.19 11.17
CA PRO A 380 23.75 -15.68 11.66
C PRO A 380 24.69 -15.27 10.51
N TYR A 381 25.66 -14.39 10.78
CA TYR A 381 26.65 -13.99 9.77
C TYR A 381 27.44 -15.21 9.27
N ASN A 382 27.47 -15.40 7.94
CA ASN A 382 28.03 -16.58 7.30
C ASN A 382 29.50 -16.43 6.87
N GLY A 383 30.11 -15.26 7.08
CA GLY A 383 31.50 -14.96 6.71
C GLY A 383 31.68 -14.27 5.36
N LEU A 384 30.66 -14.26 4.51
CA LEU A 384 30.72 -13.78 3.13
C LEU A 384 30.22 -12.33 2.97
N LYS A 385 30.86 -11.59 2.08
CA LYS A 385 30.63 -10.17 1.78
C LYS A 385 30.16 -9.99 0.34
N VAL A 386 29.08 -9.24 0.15
CA VAL A 386 28.54 -8.90 -1.18
C VAL A 386 28.59 -7.39 -1.42
N LEU A 387 29.13 -6.99 -2.57
CA LEU A 387 29.03 -5.64 -3.09
C LEU A 387 27.80 -5.52 -4.00
N VAL A 388 26.92 -4.56 -3.73
CA VAL A 388 25.72 -4.28 -4.54
C VAL A 388 25.83 -2.89 -5.14
N MET A 389 26.03 -2.82 -6.46
CA MET A 389 26.14 -1.56 -7.20
C MET A 389 24.75 -1.07 -7.65
N GLY A 390 24.33 0.09 -7.18
CA GLY A 390 23.01 0.69 -7.38
C GLY A 390 22.06 0.39 -6.22
N MET A 391 21.54 1.43 -5.57
CA MET A 391 20.63 1.38 -4.41
C MET A 391 19.21 1.84 -4.77
N GLY A 392 18.77 1.50 -5.98
CA GLY A 392 17.37 1.52 -6.39
C GLY A 392 16.59 0.29 -5.91
N PRO A 393 15.31 0.12 -6.33
CA PRO A 393 14.43 -0.95 -5.85
C PRO A 393 15.02 -2.36 -5.94
N SER A 394 15.69 -2.71 -7.03
CA SER A 394 16.37 -4.01 -7.15
C SER A 394 17.52 -4.16 -6.14
N GLY A 395 18.29 -3.09 -5.92
CA GLY A 395 19.48 -3.10 -5.07
C GLY A 395 19.16 -3.20 -3.58
N PHE A 396 18.22 -2.37 -3.08
CA PHE A 396 17.85 -2.44 -1.67
C PHE A 396 17.02 -3.68 -1.32
N SER A 397 16.22 -4.21 -2.26
CA SER A 397 15.55 -5.50 -2.09
C SER A 397 16.55 -6.66 -2.04
N LEU A 398 17.53 -6.68 -2.95
CA LEU A 398 18.58 -7.70 -2.94
C LEU A 398 19.42 -7.62 -1.65
N ALA A 399 19.82 -6.41 -1.24
CA ALA A 399 20.54 -6.19 0.01
C ALA A 399 19.76 -6.75 1.21
N HIS A 400 18.45 -6.49 1.27
CA HIS A 400 17.58 -7.05 2.31
C HIS A 400 17.61 -8.58 2.35
N HIS A 401 17.39 -9.26 1.22
CA HIS A 401 17.37 -10.73 1.17
C HIS A 401 18.73 -11.36 1.44
N LEU A 402 19.83 -10.74 1.00
CA LEU A 402 21.20 -11.17 1.35
C LEU A 402 21.49 -11.02 2.85
N LEU A 403 21.05 -9.91 3.47
CA LEU A 403 21.17 -9.72 4.92
C LEU A 403 20.31 -10.73 5.68
N MET A 404 19.15 -11.15 5.16
CA MET A 404 18.34 -12.23 5.73
C MET A 404 19.05 -13.59 5.70
N GLU A 405 19.82 -13.87 4.64
CA GLU A 405 20.68 -15.06 4.51
C GLU A 405 21.98 -15.00 5.32
N GLY A 406 22.24 -13.90 6.04
CA GLY A 406 23.43 -13.75 6.87
C GLY A 406 24.69 -13.31 6.13
N PHE A 407 24.58 -12.75 4.92
CA PHE A 407 25.71 -12.08 4.27
C PHE A 407 25.96 -10.70 4.91
N SER A 408 27.19 -10.21 4.80
CA SER A 408 27.49 -8.78 4.92
C SER A 408 27.30 -8.13 3.56
N VAL A 409 26.68 -6.94 3.52
CA VAL A 409 26.34 -6.26 2.28
C VAL A 409 26.84 -4.81 2.31
N VAL A 410 27.62 -4.44 1.32
CA VAL A 410 27.97 -3.04 1.05
C VAL A 410 27.20 -2.60 -0.19
N GLY A 411 26.32 -1.62 -0.02
CA GLY A 411 25.70 -0.90 -1.13
C GLY A 411 26.58 0.24 -1.62
N MET A 412 26.68 0.43 -2.93
CA MET A 412 27.34 1.61 -3.50
C MET A 412 26.49 2.20 -4.61
N ASP A 413 26.30 3.51 -4.62
CA ASP A 413 25.56 4.22 -5.67
C ASP A 413 26.41 5.35 -6.29
N GLY A 414 26.17 5.63 -7.57
CA GLY A 414 26.79 6.76 -8.27
C GLY A 414 26.25 8.11 -7.82
N LEU A 415 25.04 8.13 -7.24
CA LEU A 415 24.46 9.32 -6.62
C LEU A 415 25.10 9.59 -5.25
N LYS A 416 25.09 10.87 -4.83
CA LYS A 416 25.43 11.22 -3.44
C LYS A 416 24.38 10.61 -2.52
N ILE A 417 24.83 9.83 -1.54
CA ILE A 417 23.99 9.29 -0.47
C ILE A 417 24.14 10.18 0.76
N GLU A 418 23.07 10.85 1.17
CA GLU A 418 23.06 11.65 2.41
C GLU A 418 22.63 10.79 3.60
N PRO A 419 23.24 10.97 4.79
CA PRO A 419 22.79 10.28 6.00
C PRO A 419 21.39 10.72 6.43
N LEU A 420 20.69 9.87 7.18
CA LEU A 420 19.43 10.25 7.86
C LEU A 420 19.70 11.24 8.99
N ALA A 421 19.64 12.53 8.67
CA ALA A 421 19.85 13.61 9.63
C ALA A 421 18.84 13.55 10.80
N ASN A 422 19.30 13.95 12.00
CA ASN A 422 18.50 14.09 13.23
C ASN A 422 17.84 12.79 13.75
N LEU A 423 18.32 11.62 13.34
CA LEU A 423 17.79 10.33 13.79
C LEU A 423 18.90 9.47 14.43
N ASP A 424 18.73 9.09 15.69
CA ASP A 424 19.57 8.07 16.33
C ASP A 424 19.09 6.67 15.89
N LEU A 425 19.91 6.00 15.08
CA LEU A 425 19.62 4.65 14.58
C LEU A 425 19.42 3.62 15.72
N GLN A 426 20.00 3.86 16.89
CA GLN A 426 19.90 2.97 18.06
C GLN A 426 18.64 3.20 18.90
N GLN A 427 17.87 4.27 18.67
CA GLN A 427 16.63 4.54 19.40
C GLN A 427 15.40 4.11 18.59
N PRO A 428 14.34 3.63 19.28
CA PRO A 428 13.07 3.29 18.63
C PRO A 428 12.26 4.55 18.29
N VAL A 429 11.56 4.52 17.16
CA VAL A 429 10.71 5.62 16.67
C VAL A 429 9.27 5.40 17.14
N TYR A 430 8.77 6.29 17.99
CA TYR A 430 7.43 6.16 18.59
C TYR A 430 6.28 6.33 17.59
N SER A 431 6.45 7.22 16.59
CA SER A 431 5.42 7.51 15.59
C SER A 431 6.06 7.81 14.24
N TYR A 432 5.49 7.27 13.17
CA TYR A 432 5.96 7.54 11.81
C TYR A 432 5.90 9.03 11.42
N GLN A 433 5.07 9.83 12.11
CA GLN A 433 5.03 11.29 11.95
C GLN A 433 6.39 11.95 12.25
N GLN A 434 7.26 11.33 13.08
CA GLN A 434 8.62 11.80 13.36
C GLN A 434 9.57 11.66 12.15
N LEU A 435 9.21 10.85 11.15
CA LEU A 435 10.01 10.65 9.93
C LEU A 435 9.46 11.42 8.72
N LYS A 436 8.21 11.90 8.77
CA LYS A 436 7.57 12.63 7.67
C LYS A 436 8.10 14.06 7.54
N GLU A 437 8.38 14.45 6.32
CA GLU A 437 8.64 15.84 5.91
C GLU A 437 7.72 16.20 4.73
N ASN A 438 7.45 17.50 4.55
CA ASN A 438 6.88 17.99 3.30
C ASN A 438 7.83 17.66 2.15
N LEU A 439 7.30 17.29 0.97
CA LEU A 439 8.15 16.88 -0.16
C LEU A 439 8.93 18.05 -0.79
N SER A 440 8.45 19.28 -0.62
CA SER A 440 9.17 20.51 -0.94
C SER A 440 10.43 20.70 -0.07
N ASP A 441 10.33 20.38 1.22
CA ASP A 441 11.36 20.65 2.23
C ASP A 441 12.35 19.49 2.38
N ARG A 442 11.86 18.24 2.34
CA ARG A 442 12.58 16.97 2.57
C ARG A 442 13.98 16.94 1.95
N LEU A 443 15.00 16.56 2.71
CA LEU A 443 16.35 16.31 2.18
C LEU A 443 16.28 15.21 1.11
N ILE A 444 16.86 15.47 -0.06
CA ILE A 444 17.01 14.44 -1.11
C ILE A 444 18.21 13.58 -0.71
N THR A 445 17.97 12.31 -0.39
CA THR A 445 19.00 11.44 0.20
C THR A 445 19.79 10.63 -0.84
N GLY A 446 19.37 10.66 -2.11
CA GLY A 446 19.93 9.85 -3.19
C GLY A 446 19.61 8.35 -3.12
N PHE A 447 19.30 7.83 -1.92
CA PHE A 447 18.87 6.46 -1.71
C PHE A 447 17.49 6.19 -2.35
N GLY A 448 17.36 5.08 -3.08
CA GLY A 448 16.12 4.67 -3.74
C GLY A 448 16.12 4.79 -5.26
N GLY A 449 17.19 5.32 -5.87
CA GLY A 449 17.34 5.41 -7.33
C GLY A 449 16.16 6.14 -7.99
N VAL A 450 15.54 5.52 -9.01
CA VAL A 450 14.40 6.12 -9.75
C VAL A 450 13.24 6.51 -8.84
N ALA A 451 13.03 5.85 -7.69
CA ALA A 451 11.99 6.25 -6.73
C ALA A 451 12.30 7.62 -6.08
N GLU A 452 13.58 7.95 -5.91
CA GLU A 452 14.04 9.22 -5.36
C GLU A 452 14.15 10.31 -6.45
N TYR A 453 14.81 10.04 -7.58
CA TYR A 453 15.09 11.07 -8.60
C TYR A 453 14.11 11.13 -9.78
N GLY A 454 13.37 10.06 -10.05
CA GLY A 454 12.49 9.96 -11.23
C GLY A 454 11.01 10.12 -10.89
N ILE A 455 10.53 9.43 -9.86
CA ILE A 455 9.14 9.52 -9.43
C ILE A 455 8.90 10.92 -8.84
N THR A 456 7.84 11.58 -9.31
CA THR A 456 7.47 12.93 -8.88
C THR A 456 6.59 12.89 -7.64
N VAL A 457 6.20 14.07 -7.14
CA VAL A 457 5.40 14.30 -5.91
C VAL A 457 3.95 13.78 -5.97
N ARG A 458 3.65 12.93 -6.96
CA ARG A 458 2.44 12.09 -7.03
C ARG A 458 2.49 10.90 -6.06
N TRP A 459 3.63 10.66 -5.40
CA TRP A 459 3.87 9.57 -4.46
C TRP A 459 4.68 10.06 -3.25
N ASP A 460 4.44 9.44 -2.09
CA ASP A 460 4.96 9.87 -0.79
C ASP A 460 6.39 9.37 -0.53
N LYS A 461 7.38 10.17 -0.93
CA LYS A 461 8.82 9.82 -0.79
C LYS A 461 9.30 9.66 0.65
N ASN A 462 8.47 9.95 1.65
CA ASN A 462 8.78 9.62 3.05
C ASN A 462 8.86 8.10 3.28
N PHE A 463 8.27 7.28 2.41
CA PHE A 463 8.41 5.83 2.45
C PHE A 463 9.84 5.33 2.18
N LEU A 464 10.66 6.06 1.41
CA LEU A 464 12.07 5.68 1.20
C LEU A 464 12.89 5.75 2.49
N LYS A 465 12.58 6.69 3.39
CA LYS A 465 13.25 6.79 4.70
C LYS A 465 13.02 5.54 5.55
N LEU A 466 11.84 4.92 5.44
CA LEU A 466 11.49 3.73 6.22
C LEU A 466 12.36 2.54 5.80
N ILE A 467 12.50 2.29 4.50
CA ILE A 467 13.41 1.27 3.96
C ILE A 467 14.86 1.60 4.30
N TYR A 468 15.26 2.87 4.13
CA TYR A 468 16.63 3.30 4.39
C TYR A 468 17.03 3.10 5.86
N LEU A 469 16.15 3.46 6.80
CA LEU A 469 16.31 3.23 8.23
C LEU A 469 16.41 1.73 8.56
N SER A 470 15.50 0.92 8.03
CA SER A 470 15.49 -0.55 8.21
C SER A 470 16.77 -1.24 7.74
N LEU A 471 17.44 -0.70 6.71
CA LEU A 471 18.74 -1.19 6.24
C LEU A 471 19.91 -0.64 7.06
N LEU A 472 19.95 0.67 7.34
CA LEU A 472 21.02 1.28 8.16
C LEU A 472 21.12 0.71 9.58
N ARG A 473 20.03 0.17 10.12
CA ARG A 473 20.01 -0.53 11.41
C ARG A 473 20.52 -1.98 11.36
N ARG A 474 20.85 -2.54 10.19
CA ARG A 474 21.39 -3.91 10.10
C ARG A 474 22.89 -3.89 10.41
N PRO A 475 23.38 -4.66 11.41
CA PRO A 475 24.80 -4.64 11.80
C PRO A 475 25.82 -4.96 10.71
N TYR A 476 25.40 -5.65 9.65
CA TYR A 476 26.24 -6.07 8.53
C TYR A 476 25.90 -5.35 7.21
N PHE A 477 25.21 -4.21 7.26
CA PHE A 477 24.95 -3.35 6.11
C PHE A 477 25.78 -2.06 6.17
N GLN A 478 26.35 -1.66 5.05
CA GLN A 478 26.91 -0.33 4.85
C GLN A 478 26.49 0.21 3.49
N ILE A 479 26.53 1.54 3.32
CA ILE A 479 26.21 2.18 2.05
C ILE A 479 27.11 3.39 1.80
N PHE A 480 27.57 3.53 0.57
CA PHE A 480 28.37 4.66 0.10
C PHE A 480 27.76 5.27 -1.17
N GLY A 481 27.86 6.60 -1.28
CA GLY A 481 27.47 7.34 -2.48
C GLY A 481 28.66 7.87 -3.26
N CYS A 482 28.39 8.48 -4.41
CA CYS A 482 29.39 9.03 -5.33
C CYS A 482 30.38 7.99 -5.89
N VAL A 483 30.02 6.70 -5.90
CA VAL A 483 30.85 5.62 -6.47
C VAL A 483 30.22 5.13 -7.76
N ARG A 484 30.74 5.59 -8.91
CA ARG A 484 30.28 5.15 -10.22
C ARG A 484 30.92 3.81 -10.59
N PHE A 485 30.09 2.79 -10.78
CA PHE A 485 30.56 1.51 -11.33
C PHE A 485 31.08 1.70 -12.77
N GLY A 486 32.21 1.06 -13.10
CA GLY A 486 32.90 1.22 -14.38
C GLY A 486 33.52 2.62 -14.56
N GLY A 487 34.05 3.20 -13.49
CA GLY A 487 34.78 4.48 -13.56
C GLY A 487 35.41 4.93 -12.24
N THR A 488 34.72 4.78 -11.11
CA THR A 488 35.28 4.95 -9.75
C THR A 488 35.68 3.61 -9.14
N LEU A 489 34.97 2.53 -9.52
CA LEU A 489 35.21 1.16 -9.08
C LEU A 489 34.90 0.21 -10.25
N GLU A 490 35.83 -0.69 -10.55
CA GLU A 490 35.74 -1.73 -11.57
C GLU A 490 35.42 -3.11 -10.92
N VAL A 491 35.32 -4.17 -11.74
CA VAL A 491 34.99 -5.52 -11.23
C VAL A 491 36.15 -6.07 -10.40
N GLU A 492 37.37 -5.82 -10.87
CA GLU A 492 38.63 -6.26 -10.31
C GLU A 492 38.89 -5.64 -8.93
N ASP A 493 38.51 -4.37 -8.75
CA ASP A 493 38.57 -3.67 -7.46
C ASP A 493 37.69 -4.35 -6.40
N ALA A 494 36.51 -4.84 -6.76
CA ALA A 494 35.63 -5.54 -5.83
C ALA A 494 36.30 -6.81 -5.27
N TRP A 495 37.00 -7.56 -6.11
CA TRP A 495 37.75 -8.74 -5.70
C TRP A 495 39.00 -8.36 -4.88
N ALA A 496 39.72 -7.30 -5.26
CA ALA A 496 40.87 -6.79 -4.52
C ALA A 496 40.50 -6.25 -3.12
N LEU A 497 39.31 -5.66 -2.96
CA LEU A 497 38.73 -5.27 -1.67
C LEU A 497 38.21 -6.46 -0.85
N GLY A 498 38.27 -7.68 -1.41
CA GLY A 498 37.89 -8.91 -0.73
C GLY A 498 36.38 -9.08 -0.56
N PHE A 499 35.57 -8.64 -1.53
CA PHE A 499 34.19 -9.11 -1.66
C PHE A 499 34.16 -10.51 -2.26
N ASP A 500 33.23 -11.35 -1.81
CA ASP A 500 33.04 -12.72 -2.30
C ASP A 500 32.07 -12.75 -3.50
N HIS A 501 31.15 -11.77 -3.57
CA HIS A 501 30.18 -11.62 -4.66
C HIS A 501 29.97 -10.14 -5.04
N LEU A 502 29.62 -9.93 -6.32
CA LEU A 502 29.25 -8.63 -6.90
C LEU A 502 27.88 -8.75 -7.55
N ALA A 503 26.98 -7.82 -7.25
CA ALA A 503 25.66 -7.70 -7.86
C ALA A 503 25.50 -6.33 -8.53
N LEU A 504 25.03 -6.34 -9.80
CA LEU A 504 24.81 -5.14 -10.59
C LEU A 504 23.31 -4.79 -10.64
N ALA A 505 22.92 -3.81 -9.86
CA ALA A 505 21.56 -3.27 -9.73
C ALA A 505 21.47 -1.79 -10.17
N VAL A 506 22.39 -1.34 -11.03
CA VAL A 506 22.55 0.06 -11.49
C VAL A 506 21.40 0.58 -12.36
N GLY A 507 20.49 -0.29 -12.80
CA GLY A 507 19.33 0.06 -13.61
C GLY A 507 19.67 0.50 -15.05
N ALA A 508 18.71 1.15 -15.71
CA ALA A 508 18.82 1.60 -17.10
C ALA A 508 18.86 3.14 -17.16
N GLY A 509 19.95 3.75 -16.69
CA GLY A 509 20.09 5.21 -16.61
C GLY A 509 20.41 5.92 -17.94
N LEU A 510 20.80 5.20 -18.99
CA LEU A 510 21.13 5.77 -20.30
C LEU A 510 19.84 6.19 -21.02
N PRO A 511 19.69 7.46 -21.43
CA PRO A 511 18.52 7.92 -22.17
C PRO A 511 18.51 7.37 -23.59
N LYS A 512 17.31 7.12 -24.12
CA LYS A 512 17.15 6.83 -25.55
C LYS A 512 17.19 8.14 -26.33
N GLU A 513 18.27 8.36 -27.07
CA GLU A 513 18.39 9.51 -27.97
C GLU A 513 17.32 9.49 -29.07
N LEU A 514 16.82 10.68 -29.42
CA LEU A 514 15.92 10.87 -30.54
C LEU A 514 16.74 11.28 -31.75
N ASN A 515 16.77 10.42 -32.77
CA ASN A 515 17.41 10.70 -34.06
C ASN A 515 16.52 11.65 -34.90
N ILE A 516 16.42 12.89 -34.44
CA ILE A 516 15.71 14.00 -35.10
C ILE A 516 16.62 15.23 -35.12
N PRO A 517 16.56 16.09 -36.16
CA PRO A 517 17.27 17.36 -36.17
C PRO A 517 16.90 18.20 -34.94
N ASN A 518 17.88 18.94 -34.39
CA ASN A 518 17.69 19.87 -33.28
C ASN A 518 17.18 19.24 -31.96
N SER A 519 17.40 17.94 -31.74
CA SER A 519 17.02 17.24 -30.50
C SER A 519 17.67 17.80 -29.22
N LEU A 520 18.74 18.60 -29.35
CA LEU A 520 19.46 19.31 -28.28
C LEU A 520 19.24 20.85 -28.32
N ALA A 521 18.22 21.34 -29.03
CA ALA A 521 17.94 22.78 -29.08
C ALA A 521 17.58 23.36 -27.70
N PRO A 522 17.84 24.66 -27.44
CA PRO A 522 17.44 25.31 -26.19
C PRO A 522 15.96 25.10 -25.87
N GLY A 523 15.67 24.58 -24.68
CA GLY A 523 14.32 24.21 -24.23
C GLY A 523 13.97 22.73 -24.43
N MET A 524 14.67 22.01 -25.31
CA MET A 524 14.57 20.54 -25.38
C MET A 524 15.34 19.93 -24.20
N ARG A 525 14.69 19.01 -23.48
CA ARG A 525 15.28 18.26 -22.36
C ARG A 525 14.87 16.80 -22.45
N GLN A 526 15.83 15.91 -22.22
CA GLN A 526 15.52 14.49 -22.02
C GLN A 526 14.90 14.30 -20.62
N ALA A 527 14.03 13.30 -20.47
CA ALA A 527 13.26 13.12 -19.24
C ALA A 527 14.15 12.85 -18.01
N ASN A 528 15.26 12.12 -18.19
CA ASN A 528 16.25 11.88 -17.14
C ASN A 528 16.99 13.16 -16.75
N ASP A 529 17.52 13.93 -17.70
CA ASP A 529 18.19 15.22 -17.46
C ASP A 529 17.26 16.17 -16.68
N PHE A 530 16.02 16.33 -17.13
CA PHE A 530 15.03 17.18 -16.47
C PHE A 530 14.69 16.71 -15.05
N LEU A 531 14.35 15.42 -14.87
CA LEU A 531 13.91 14.90 -13.56
C LEU A 531 15.07 14.82 -12.56
N MET A 532 16.26 14.37 -13.00
CA MET A 532 17.46 14.34 -12.16
C MET A 532 17.88 15.75 -11.77
N SER A 533 17.89 16.72 -12.69
CA SER A 533 18.15 18.13 -12.35
C SER A 533 17.12 18.64 -11.33
N LEU A 534 15.83 18.46 -11.62
CA LEU A 534 14.74 18.91 -10.76
C LEU A 534 14.84 18.36 -9.32
N GLN A 535 15.09 17.05 -9.18
CA GLN A 535 15.06 16.36 -7.89
C GLN A 535 16.42 16.40 -7.17
N LEU A 536 17.54 16.13 -7.85
CA LEU A 536 18.85 15.96 -7.19
C LEU A 536 19.58 17.28 -6.93
N THR A 537 19.43 18.30 -7.80
CA THR A 537 20.01 19.64 -7.52
C THR A 537 19.08 20.51 -6.68
N GLY A 538 17.89 20.00 -6.35
CA GLY A 538 16.85 20.75 -5.67
C GLY A 538 16.32 21.95 -6.47
N ALA A 539 16.43 21.96 -7.80
CA ALA A 539 15.93 23.08 -8.62
C ALA A 539 14.42 23.32 -8.46
N GLY A 540 13.65 22.32 -7.99
CA GLY A 540 12.25 22.51 -7.59
C GLY A 540 12.03 23.28 -6.28
N LYS A 541 13.07 23.52 -5.48
CA LYS A 541 12.95 24.17 -4.16
C LYS A 541 13.20 25.67 -4.24
N ALA A 542 12.28 26.47 -3.72
CA ALA A 542 12.43 27.93 -3.65
C ALA A 542 13.69 28.39 -2.90
N THR A 543 14.18 27.58 -1.96
CA THR A 543 15.38 27.83 -1.14
C THR A 543 16.68 27.29 -1.73
N SER A 544 16.67 26.63 -2.90
CA SER A 544 17.89 26.09 -3.50
C SER A 544 18.75 27.17 -4.17
N LEU A 545 20.07 27.05 -4.02
CA LEU A 545 21.06 27.84 -4.76
C LEU A 545 20.92 27.70 -6.28
N ALA A 546 20.32 26.60 -6.77
CA ALA A 546 20.00 26.41 -8.19
C ALA A 546 19.03 27.47 -8.74
N ASN A 547 18.27 28.14 -7.87
CA ASN A 547 17.33 29.21 -8.21
C ASN A 547 17.88 30.62 -7.91
N LEU A 548 19.13 30.74 -7.46
CA LEU A 548 19.76 32.03 -7.14
C LEU A 548 20.08 32.81 -8.43
N GLN A 549 19.26 33.80 -8.77
CA GLN A 549 19.55 34.72 -9.87
C GLN A 549 20.64 35.73 -9.48
N VAL A 550 21.90 35.36 -9.68
CA VAL A 550 23.03 36.28 -9.53
C VAL A 550 23.07 37.24 -10.72
N ARG A 551 22.62 38.48 -10.52
CA ARG A 551 22.91 39.58 -11.44
C ARG A 551 24.33 40.08 -11.18
N TRP A 552 25.23 39.83 -12.12
CA TRP A 552 26.53 40.49 -12.17
C TRP A 552 26.30 41.94 -12.62
N SER A 553 26.75 42.88 -11.78
CA SER A 553 26.63 44.34 -11.99
C SER A 553 27.81 44.89 -12.78
#